data_AF-A0A7Y5WQP4-F1
#
_entry.id   AF-A0A7Y5WQP4-F1
#
_cell.length_a   1.000
_cell.length_b   1.000
_cell.length_c   1.000
_cell.angle_alpha   90.00
_cell.angle_beta   90.00
_cell.angle_gamma   90.00
#
_symmetry.space_group_name_H-M   'P 1'
#
loop_
_entity.id
_entity.type
_entity.pdbx_description
1 polymer ?
#
loop_
_entity_poly.entity_id
_entity_poly.type
_entity_poly.pdbx_seq_one_letter_code
_entity_poly.pdbx_strand_id
1 'polypeptide(L)'
;MKAGRAFVAGMVGGAAMSAVMWMGRSLRGMDVNLSMMLGTMFVQPPGGTAWIVGFIMHLMISGLIALIYASAFEHVTHRSGWGIGMLFSLVHSIGTGLFMGMVPAMHPMIKSGQMPAPGMFMAHKGAMYVVMLFVLHAIYGAIVGGMYGDVVHPQVVGTIGVPDHA
;
A
#
# COMPACT_ATOMS: atom_id res chain seq x y z
N MET A 1 -11.36 11.44 -12.09
CA MET A 1 -11.18 10.47 -10.98
C MET A 1 -11.84 10.96 -9.69
N LYS A 2 -12.34 10.05 -8.84
CA LYS A 2 -12.93 10.35 -7.52
C LYS A 2 -11.86 10.47 -6.43
N ALA A 3 -11.10 11.56 -6.45
CA ALA A 3 -9.88 11.71 -5.65
C ALA A 3 -10.10 11.55 -4.13
N GLY A 4 -11.10 12.22 -3.54
CA GLY A 4 -11.36 12.10 -2.10
C GLY A 4 -11.71 10.67 -1.67
N ARG A 5 -12.51 9.96 -2.47
CA ARG A 5 -12.87 8.57 -2.23
C ARG A 5 -11.67 7.63 -2.34
N ALA A 6 -10.81 7.86 -3.34
CA ALA A 6 -9.56 7.11 -3.48
C ALA A 6 -8.63 7.32 -2.29
N PHE A 7 -8.43 8.57 -1.87
CA PHE A 7 -7.56 8.89 -0.74
C PHE A 7 -8.03 8.21 0.55
N VAL A 8 -9.33 8.32 0.86
CA VAL A 8 -9.94 7.64 2.03
C VAL A 8 -9.81 6.12 1.92
N ALA A 9 -10.06 5.54 0.73
CA ALA A 9 -9.89 4.12 0.51
C ALA A 9 -8.45 3.66 0.76
N GLY A 10 -7.46 4.47 0.36
CA GLY A 10 -6.06 4.24 0.66
C GLY A 10 -5.76 4.28 2.16
N MET A 11 -6.27 5.27 2.89
CA MET A 11 -6.12 5.33 4.34
C MET A 11 -6.74 4.11 5.03
N VAL A 12 -7.95 3.70 4.62
CA VAL A 12 -8.61 2.50 5.16
C VAL A 12 -7.81 1.23 4.87
N GLY A 13 -7.28 1.09 3.65
CA GLY A 13 -6.39 -0.02 3.29
C GLY A 13 -5.10 -0.03 4.13
N GLY A 14 -4.45 1.13 4.31
CA GLY A 14 -3.25 1.27 5.13
C GLY A 14 -3.49 0.99 6.62
N ALA A 15 -4.66 1.39 7.14
CA ALA A 15 -5.09 1.06 8.49
C ALA A 15 -5.32 -0.45 8.65
N ALA A 16 -5.97 -1.09 7.68
CA ALA A 16 -6.17 -2.53 7.67
C ALA A 16 -4.84 -3.30 7.65
N MET A 17 -3.89 -2.90 6.81
CA MET A 17 -2.53 -3.48 6.81
C MET A 17 -1.87 -3.33 8.18
N SER A 18 -1.98 -2.13 8.78
CA SER A 18 -1.39 -1.85 10.09
C SER A 18 -1.98 -2.72 11.20
N ALA A 19 -3.29 -2.98 11.16
CA ALA A 19 -3.96 -3.89 12.07
C ALA A 19 -3.50 -5.35 11.89
N VAL A 20 -3.34 -5.82 10.64
CA VAL A 20 -2.83 -7.18 10.36
C VAL A 20 -1.38 -7.32 10.82
N MET A 21 -0.52 -6.32 10.61
CA MET A 21 0.86 -6.33 11.12
C MET A 21 0.91 -6.34 12.65
N TRP A 22 0.05 -5.56 13.30
CA TRP A 22 -0.07 -5.58 14.76
C TRP A 22 -0.48 -6.96 15.27
N MET A 23 -1.44 -7.61 14.61
CA MET A 23 -1.86 -8.97 14.92
C MET A 23 -0.75 -10.01 14.67
N GLY A 24 0.01 -9.88 13.57
CA GLY A 24 1.16 -10.75 13.30
C GLY A 24 2.25 -10.63 14.39
N ARG A 25 2.45 -9.42 14.92
CA ARG A 25 3.37 -9.20 16.03
C ARG A 25 2.86 -9.83 17.33
N SER A 26 1.59 -9.62 17.66
CA SER A 26 1.01 -10.10 18.92
C SER A 26 0.81 -11.62 18.96
N LEU A 27 0.48 -12.25 17.82
CA LEU A 27 0.14 -13.67 17.77
C LEU A 27 1.26 -14.58 17.24
N ARG A 28 2.18 -14.06 16.42
CA ARG A 28 3.18 -14.87 15.70
C ARG A 28 4.62 -14.43 15.95
N GLY A 29 4.83 -13.46 16.85
CA GLY A 29 6.17 -12.97 17.20
C GLY A 29 6.89 -12.23 16.06
N MET A 30 6.16 -11.75 15.05
CA MET A 30 6.76 -10.98 13.96
C MET A 30 7.25 -9.63 14.48
N ASP A 31 8.54 -9.35 14.37
CA ASP A 31 9.19 -8.18 14.98
C ASP A 31 9.12 -6.90 14.11
N VAL A 32 8.45 -6.94 12.95
CA VAL A 32 8.35 -5.78 12.06
C VAL A 32 7.34 -4.78 12.59
N ASN A 33 7.82 -3.57 12.86
CA ASN A 33 7.02 -2.41 13.23
C ASN A 33 7.22 -1.27 12.24
N LEU A 34 6.45 -1.30 11.14
CA LEU A 34 6.51 -0.28 10.09
C LEU A 34 6.24 1.12 10.66
N SER A 35 5.26 1.29 11.54
CA SER A 35 4.98 2.58 12.17
C SER A 35 6.15 3.08 13.00
N MET A 36 6.84 2.20 13.74
CA MET A 36 8.05 2.63 14.45
C MET A 36 9.16 3.00 13.47
N MET A 37 9.43 2.15 12.47
CA MET A 37 10.48 2.39 11.46
C MET A 37 10.25 3.71 10.71
N LEU A 38 9.04 3.97 10.21
CA LEU A 38 8.73 5.24 9.58
C LEU A 38 8.86 6.40 10.57
N GLY A 39 8.31 6.26 11.77
CA GLY A 39 8.36 7.28 12.81
C GLY A 39 9.76 7.72 13.19
N THR A 40 10.67 6.74 13.33
CA THR A 40 12.07 6.95 13.67
C THR A 40 12.90 7.60 12.57
N MET A 41 12.33 7.82 11.37
CA MET A 41 12.96 8.69 10.39
C MET A 41 12.96 10.16 10.82
N PHE A 42 12.00 10.57 11.66
CA PHE A 42 11.78 11.98 12.03
C PHE A 42 11.79 12.23 13.53
N VAL A 43 11.41 11.25 14.34
CA VAL A 43 11.27 11.38 15.79
C VAL A 43 12.20 10.40 16.50
N GLN A 44 13.07 10.92 17.35
CA GLN A 44 14.01 10.17 18.17
C GLN A 44 13.93 10.64 19.63
N PRO A 45 14.11 9.74 20.63
CA PRO A 45 14.33 8.29 20.52
C PRO A 45 13.05 7.51 20.16
N PRO A 46 13.13 6.19 19.87
CA PRO A 46 11.95 5.34 19.67
C PRO A 46 10.99 5.42 20.85
N GLY A 47 9.69 5.51 20.57
CA GLY A 47 8.67 5.64 21.61
C GLY A 47 7.28 5.85 21.03
N GLY A 48 6.31 6.18 21.90
CA GLY A 48 4.91 6.37 21.52
C GLY A 48 4.73 7.45 20.44
N THR A 49 5.40 8.59 20.58
CA THR A 49 5.35 9.69 19.60
C THR A 49 5.86 9.26 18.23
N ALA A 50 7.03 8.59 18.17
CA ALA A 50 7.56 8.08 16.91
C ALA A 50 6.57 7.11 16.26
N TRP A 51 6.00 6.18 17.04
CA TRP A 51 5.00 5.25 16.53
C TRP A 51 3.77 5.95 15.94
N ILE A 52 3.21 6.95 16.62
CA ILE A 52 2.06 7.72 16.13
C ILE A 52 2.42 8.45 14.84
N VAL A 53 3.56 9.13 14.80
CA VAL A 53 4.02 9.85 13.61
C VAL A 53 4.17 8.90 12.43
N GLY A 54 4.83 7.76 12.61
CA GLY A 54 4.99 6.80 11.52
C GLY A 54 3.70 6.11 11.11
N PHE A 55 2.75 5.89 12.03
CA PHE A 55 1.43 5.40 11.69
C PHE A 55 0.66 6.41 10.84
N ILE A 56 0.64 7.70 11.22
CA ILE A 56 0.01 8.77 10.44
C ILE A 56 0.66 8.86 9.06
N MET A 57 2.00 8.85 8.99
CA MET A 57 2.71 8.86 7.71
C MET A 57 2.34 7.65 6.85
N HIS A 58 2.23 6.45 7.43
CA HIS A 58 1.80 5.27 6.69
C HIS A 58 0.40 5.46 6.11
N LEU A 59 -0.56 6.01 6.86
CA LEU A 59 -1.90 6.32 6.35
C LEU A 59 -1.88 7.36 5.23
N MET A 60 -1.09 8.42 5.39
CA MET A 60 -0.96 9.48 4.38
C MET A 60 -0.34 8.96 3.09
N ILE A 61 0.76 8.22 3.18
CA ILE A 61 1.40 7.56 2.03
C ILE A 61 0.43 6.58 1.38
N SER A 62 -0.30 5.80 2.18
CA SER A 62 -1.32 4.86 1.68
C SER A 62 -2.44 5.58 0.91
N GLY A 63 -2.89 6.75 1.39
CA GLY A 63 -3.84 7.60 0.69
C GLY A 63 -3.28 8.14 -0.64
N LEU A 64 -2.03 8.61 -0.65
CA LEU A 64 -1.37 9.11 -1.85
C LEU A 64 -1.17 8.01 -2.91
N ILE A 65 -0.79 6.80 -2.50
CA ILE A 65 -0.65 5.67 -3.42
C ILE A 65 -2.00 5.28 -4.01
N ALA A 66 -3.10 5.39 -3.25
CA ALA A 66 -4.42 5.10 -3.76
C ALA A 66 -4.88 6.10 -4.85
N LEU A 67 -4.33 7.33 -4.87
CA LEU A 67 -4.54 8.25 -5.98
C LEU A 67 -3.91 7.74 -7.29
N ILE A 68 -2.74 7.08 -7.19
CA ILE A 68 -2.08 6.43 -8.33
C ILE A 68 -2.94 5.27 -8.83
N TYR A 69 -3.49 4.45 -7.92
CA TYR A 69 -4.43 3.38 -8.25
C TYR A 69 -5.67 3.93 -8.95
N ALA A 70 -6.29 4.97 -8.41
CA ALA A 70 -7.45 5.61 -9.00
C ALA A 70 -7.16 6.13 -10.40
N SER A 71 -6.01 6.76 -10.62
CA SER A 71 -5.58 7.17 -11.95
C SER A 71 -5.46 5.97 -12.90
N ALA A 72 -4.86 4.87 -12.46
CA ALA A 72 -4.75 3.67 -13.27
C ALA A 72 -6.11 3.02 -13.56
N PHE A 73 -7.04 3.03 -12.60
CA PHE A 73 -8.39 2.53 -12.81
C PHE A 73 -9.13 3.33 -13.88
N GLU A 74 -8.93 4.64 -13.95
CA GLU A 74 -9.63 5.53 -14.88
C GLU A 74 -9.03 5.50 -16.28
N HIS A 75 -7.70 5.39 -16.40
CA HIS A 75 -7.00 5.57 -17.68
C HIS A 75 -6.42 4.30 -18.28
N VAL A 76 -6.26 3.23 -17.48
CA VAL A 76 -5.63 1.98 -17.93
C VAL A 76 -6.66 0.87 -18.00
N THR A 77 -7.35 0.59 -16.89
CA THR A 77 -8.32 -0.51 -16.87
C THR A 77 -9.73 -0.08 -17.20
N HIS A 78 -10.08 1.20 -17.02
CA HIS A 78 -11.44 1.74 -17.16
C HIS A 78 -12.50 0.96 -16.37
N ARG A 79 -12.07 0.34 -15.28
CA ARG A 79 -12.88 -0.36 -14.30
C ARG A 79 -12.07 -0.49 -13.03
N SER A 80 -12.76 -0.50 -11.90
CA SER A 80 -12.19 -0.86 -10.61
C SER A 80 -12.95 -2.04 -10.01
N GLY A 81 -12.39 -2.61 -8.96
CA GLY A 81 -12.95 -3.73 -8.23
C GLY A 81 -11.86 -4.35 -7.38
N TRP A 82 -12.24 -5.13 -6.37
CA TRP A 82 -11.29 -5.73 -5.45
C TRP A 82 -10.23 -6.58 -6.20
N GLY A 83 -10.65 -7.38 -7.19
CA GLY A 83 -9.72 -8.19 -7.98
C GLY A 83 -8.75 -7.37 -8.83
N ILE A 84 -9.21 -6.28 -9.45
CA ILE A 84 -8.35 -5.37 -10.22
C ILE A 84 -7.36 -4.68 -9.29
N GLY A 85 -7.83 -4.21 -8.13
CA GLY A 85 -6.97 -3.61 -7.12
C GLY A 85 -5.90 -4.57 -6.59
N MET A 86 -6.23 -5.86 -6.41
CA MET A 86 -5.25 -6.90 -6.09
C MET A 86 -4.20 -7.06 -7.20
N LEU A 87 -4.57 -7.04 -8.48
CA LEU A 87 -3.59 -7.11 -9.57
C LEU A 87 -2.63 -5.91 -9.57
N PHE A 88 -3.15 -4.68 -9.42
CA PHE A 88 -2.32 -3.49 -9.27
C PHE A 88 -1.40 -3.57 -8.05
N SER A 89 -1.85 -4.23 -6.98
CA SER A 89 -1.01 -4.44 -5.81
C SER A 89 0.22 -5.29 -6.05
N LEU A 90 0.26 -6.13 -7.07
CA LEU A 90 1.49 -6.87 -7.39
C LEU A 90 2.59 -5.91 -7.84
N VAL A 91 2.26 -4.97 -8.73
CA VAL A 91 3.19 -3.93 -9.21
C VAL A 91 3.63 -3.03 -8.06
N HIS A 92 2.67 -2.57 -7.25
CA HIS A 92 2.95 -1.76 -6.06
C HIS A 92 3.84 -2.53 -5.07
N SER A 93 3.57 -3.80 -4.79
CA SER A 93 4.38 -4.63 -3.89
C SER A 93 5.81 -4.77 -4.38
N ILE A 94 6.01 -4.95 -5.69
CA ILE A 94 7.35 -5.00 -6.28
C ILE A 94 8.07 -3.67 -6.05
N GLY A 95 7.40 -2.55 -6.33
CA GLY A 95 7.93 -1.21 -6.07
C GLY A 95 8.31 -1.01 -4.59
N THR A 96 7.41 -1.36 -3.67
CA THR A 96 7.67 -1.29 -2.23
C THR A 96 8.82 -2.20 -1.80
N GLY A 97 8.88 -3.42 -2.31
CA GLY A 97 9.94 -4.38 -2.02
C GLY A 97 11.32 -3.87 -2.47
N LEU A 98 11.41 -3.32 -3.67
CA LEU A 98 12.65 -2.69 -4.16
C LEU A 98 12.99 -1.44 -3.33
N PHE A 99 12.00 -0.61 -3.00
CA PHE A 99 12.18 0.58 -2.16
C PHE A 99 12.73 0.25 -0.77
N MET A 100 12.36 -0.90 -0.18
CA MET A 100 12.95 -1.36 1.10
C MET A 100 14.47 -1.53 1.03
N GLY A 101 15.03 -1.84 -0.14
CA GLY A 101 16.49 -1.88 -0.34
C GLY A 101 17.18 -0.52 -0.21
N MET A 102 16.44 0.57 -0.44
CA MET A 102 16.96 1.94 -0.37
C MET A 102 16.83 2.55 1.04
N VAL A 103 15.97 1.98 1.90
CA VAL A 103 15.71 2.48 3.26
C VAL A 103 16.99 2.71 4.09
N PRO A 104 18.01 1.82 4.06
CA PRO A 104 19.26 2.06 4.80
C PRO A 104 19.96 3.37 4.44
N ALA A 105 19.81 3.84 3.19
CA ALA A 105 20.41 5.09 2.73
C ALA A 105 19.63 6.35 3.18
N MET A 106 18.44 6.20 3.78
CA MET A 106 17.58 7.31 4.20
C MET A 106 17.28 7.31 5.69
N HIS A 107 17.26 6.14 6.34
CA HIS A 107 16.82 5.99 7.72
C HIS A 107 17.97 6.21 8.73
N PRO A 108 17.91 7.24 9.62
CA PRO A 108 19.00 7.58 10.54
C PRO A 108 19.47 6.43 11.43
N MET A 109 18.54 5.70 12.06
CA MET A 109 18.91 4.59 12.96
C MET A 109 19.47 3.36 12.25
N ILE A 110 19.10 3.13 10.98
CA ILE A 110 19.66 2.01 10.21
C ILE A 110 21.09 2.37 9.79
N LYS A 111 21.32 3.63 9.39
CA LYS A 111 22.67 4.15 9.11
C LYS A 111 23.60 4.06 10.31
N SER A 112 23.12 4.37 11.51
CA SER A 112 23.92 4.32 12.73
C SER A 112 24.07 2.91 13.32
N GLY A 113 23.44 1.89 12.71
CA GLY A 113 23.49 0.51 13.19
C GLY A 113 22.59 0.22 14.42
N GLN A 114 21.79 1.18 14.86
CA GLN A 114 20.86 1.03 15.98
C GLN A 114 19.60 0.23 15.59
N MET A 115 19.32 0.08 14.29
CA MET A 115 18.20 -0.71 13.77
C MET A 115 18.69 -1.57 12.59
N PRO A 116 18.32 -2.87 12.54
CA PRO A 116 18.73 -3.73 11.43
C PRO A 116 18.08 -3.31 10.11
N ALA A 117 18.84 -3.39 9.02
CA ALA A 117 18.34 -3.10 7.68
C ALA A 117 17.32 -4.16 7.23
N PRO A 118 16.17 -3.76 6.64
CA PRO A 118 15.14 -4.72 6.21
C PRO A 118 15.56 -5.59 5.02
N GLY A 119 16.46 -5.09 4.16
CA GLY A 119 16.78 -5.68 2.87
C GLY A 119 15.67 -5.48 1.82
N MET A 120 15.99 -5.67 0.54
CA MET A 120 14.98 -5.68 -0.51
C MET A 120 13.91 -6.73 -0.21
N PHE A 121 12.64 -6.40 -0.45
CA PHE A 121 11.48 -7.25 -0.16
C PHE A 121 11.37 -7.70 1.30
N MET A 122 12.03 -7.03 2.24
CA MET A 122 12.17 -7.47 3.65
C MET A 122 12.98 -8.77 3.81
N ALA A 123 13.82 -9.14 2.83
CA ALA A 123 14.47 -10.44 2.79
C ALA A 123 15.40 -10.74 3.99
N HIS A 124 16.01 -9.72 4.62
CA HIS A 124 16.86 -9.95 5.80
C HIS A 124 16.07 -10.40 7.04
N LYS A 125 14.75 -10.19 7.04
CA LYS A 125 13.85 -10.65 8.11
C LYS A 125 13.40 -12.11 7.90
N GLY A 126 13.59 -12.65 6.70
CA GLY A 126 13.25 -14.03 6.33
C GLY A 126 12.04 -14.16 5.40
N ALA A 127 11.86 -15.36 4.84
CA ALA A 127 10.88 -15.63 3.77
C ALA A 127 9.43 -15.26 4.14
N MET A 128 9.03 -15.45 5.41
CA MET A 128 7.68 -15.10 5.86
C MET A 128 7.38 -13.60 5.71
N TYR A 129 8.37 -12.73 5.89
CA TYR A 129 8.19 -11.29 5.72
C TYR A 129 8.04 -10.89 4.26
N VAL A 130 8.75 -11.59 3.36
CA VAL A 130 8.57 -11.44 1.91
C VAL A 130 7.13 -11.80 1.52
N VAL A 131 6.64 -12.95 1.99
CA VAL A 131 5.25 -13.38 1.74
C VAL A 131 4.25 -12.37 2.30
N MET A 132 4.45 -11.92 3.54
CA MET A 132 3.56 -10.95 4.18
C MET A 132 3.57 -9.59 3.50
N LEU A 133 4.68 -9.16 2.89
CA LEU A 133 4.73 -7.95 2.07
C LEU A 133 3.70 -8.05 0.93
N PHE A 134 3.69 -9.12 0.17
CA PHE A 134 2.71 -9.29 -0.91
C PHE A 134 1.27 -9.47 -0.39
N VAL A 135 1.07 -10.26 0.68
CA VAL A 135 -0.28 -10.48 1.25
C VAL A 135 -0.89 -9.18 1.76
N LEU A 136 -0.14 -8.38 2.52
CA LEU A 136 -0.63 -7.11 3.06
C LEU A 136 -0.99 -6.13 1.95
N HIS A 137 -0.16 -6.04 0.91
CA HIS A 137 -0.43 -5.16 -0.22
C HIS A 137 -1.60 -5.66 -1.07
N ALA A 138 -1.79 -6.97 -1.19
CA ALA A 138 -2.98 -7.55 -1.83
C ALA A 138 -4.27 -7.17 -1.09
N ILE A 139 -4.26 -7.24 0.25
CA ILE A 139 -5.37 -6.75 1.09
C ILE A 139 -5.62 -5.26 0.84
N TYR A 140 -4.57 -4.45 0.84
CA TYR A 140 -4.67 -3.02 0.52
C TYR A 140 -5.28 -2.78 -0.87
N GLY A 141 -4.79 -3.46 -1.89
CA GLY A 141 -5.29 -3.36 -3.25
C GLY A 141 -6.76 -3.75 -3.36
N ALA A 142 -7.17 -4.85 -2.70
CA ALA A 142 -8.55 -5.29 -2.65
C ALA A 142 -9.47 -4.21 -2.05
N ILE A 143 -9.06 -3.62 -0.92
CA ILE A 143 -9.79 -2.55 -0.24
C ILE A 143 -9.89 -1.31 -1.14
N VAL A 144 -8.76 -0.84 -1.71
CA VAL A 144 -8.75 0.35 -2.57
C VAL A 144 -9.63 0.14 -3.80
N GLY A 145 -9.48 -0.98 -4.51
CA GLY A 145 -10.25 -1.29 -5.71
C GLY A 145 -11.75 -1.46 -5.44
N GLY A 146 -12.10 -2.14 -4.34
CA GLY A 146 -13.49 -2.33 -3.91
C GLY A 146 -14.14 -1.03 -3.45
N MET A 147 -13.45 -0.24 -2.63
CA MET A 147 -13.97 1.02 -2.13
C MET A 147 -14.06 2.10 -3.21
N TYR A 148 -13.18 2.12 -4.22
CA TYR A 148 -13.25 3.12 -5.29
C TYR A 148 -14.58 3.08 -6.05
N GLY A 149 -15.09 1.86 -6.32
CA GLY A 149 -16.31 1.62 -7.10
C GLY A 149 -16.21 2.15 -8.54
N ASP A 150 -17.34 2.27 -9.23
CA ASP A 150 -17.40 2.56 -10.68
C ASP A 150 -16.50 3.71 -11.12
N VAL A 151 -15.72 3.51 -12.19
CA VAL A 151 -14.86 4.57 -12.71
C VAL A 151 -15.69 5.71 -13.30
N VAL A 152 -15.14 6.92 -13.31
CA VAL A 152 -15.79 8.07 -13.95
C VAL A 152 -15.74 7.92 -15.48
N HIS A 153 -14.68 7.28 -16.01
CA HIS A 153 -14.43 7.14 -17.46
C HIS A 153 -14.50 5.65 -17.85
N PRO A 154 -15.70 5.04 -17.87
CA PRO A 154 -15.85 3.66 -18.31
C PRO A 154 -15.57 3.54 -19.80
N GLN A 155 -15.07 2.38 -20.24
CA GLN A 155 -15.00 2.07 -21.67
C GLN A 155 -16.43 2.06 -22.22
N VAL A 156 -16.70 2.90 -23.23
CA VAL A 156 -17.89 2.76 -24.05
C VAL A 156 -17.67 1.49 -24.86
N VAL A 157 -18.27 0.38 -24.43
CA VAL A 157 -18.43 -0.78 -25.31
C VAL A 157 -19.36 -0.29 -26.41
N GLY A 158 -18.79 0.00 -27.59
CA GLY A 158 -19.57 0.45 -28.74
C GLY A 158 -20.72 -0.52 -28.98
N THR A 159 -21.94 0.00 -28.95
CA THR A 159 -23.09 -0.67 -29.55
C THR A 159 -22.80 -0.81 -31.03
N ILE A 160 -22.25 -1.97 -31.43
CA ILE A 160 -22.22 -2.38 -32.83
C ILE A 160 -23.61 -2.92 -33.16
N GLY A 161 -24.34 -2.22 -34.04
CA GLY A 161 -25.62 -2.62 -34.64
C GLY A 161 -26.80 -1.74 -34.16
N VAL A 162 -27.60 -1.10 -35.01
CA VAL A 162 -28.09 -1.47 -36.35
C VAL A 162 -28.32 -0.19 -37.18
N PRO A 163 -27.99 -0.15 -38.49
CA PRO A 163 -28.47 0.92 -39.37
C PRO A 163 -29.97 0.75 -39.61
N ASP A 164 -30.76 1.78 -39.28
CA ASP A 164 -32.18 1.85 -39.60
C ASP A 164 -32.36 1.83 -41.12
N HIS A 165 -32.71 0.66 -41.65
CA HIS A 165 -33.29 0.52 -42.98
C HIS A 165 -34.82 0.44 -42.83
N ALA A 166 -35.49 1.58 -43.00
CA ALA A 166 -36.89 1.66 -43.41
C ALA A 166 -37.18 3.05 -44.01
#